data_AF-A0AAV4CUJ7-F1
#
_entry.id   AF-A0AAV4CUJ7-F1
#
_cell.length_a   1.000
_cell.length_b   1.000
_cell.length_c   1.000
_cell.angle_alpha   90.00
_cell.angle_beta   90.00
_cell.angle_gamma   90.00
#
_symmetry.space_group_name_H-M   'P 1'
#
loop_
_entity.id
_entity.type
_entity.pdbx_description
1 polymer ?
#
loop_
_entity_poly.entity_id
_entity_poly.type
_entity_poly.pdbx_seq_one_letter_code
_entity_poly.pdbx_strand_id
1 'polypeptide(L)'
;MYPELFEHRLNLNLKTMPKVPWRYHSEYRLNLNLKTITDVPCRYHSEYRLNLNLKTSMPEVPCRYHSEYRLNLSLKTRMPEVPCRYHSEYRLNLNLKTSMP
;
A
#
# COMPACT_ATOMS: atom_id res chain seq x y z
N MET A 1 -20.14 -12.12 24.69
CA MET A 1 -19.44 -10.85 24.98
C MET A 1 -18.65 -10.48 23.72
N TYR A 2 -19.13 -9.52 22.94
CA TYR A 2 -18.43 -9.05 21.75
C TYR A 2 -17.27 -8.16 22.24
N PRO A 3 -16.00 -8.49 22.01
CA PRO A 3 -14.94 -7.60 22.42
C PRO A 3 -15.02 -6.35 21.55
N GLU A 4 -15.22 -5.22 22.21
CA GLU A 4 -15.23 -3.89 21.65
C GLU A 4 -13.94 -3.64 20.85
N LEU A 5 -14.16 -3.27 19.59
CA LEU A 5 -13.31 -2.50 18.69
C LEU A 5 -12.05 -1.85 19.34
N PHE A 6 -10.90 -2.51 19.23
CA PHE A 6 -9.62 -1.79 19.23
C PHE A 6 -9.53 -0.99 17.91
N GLU A 7 -9.93 0.28 17.97
CA GLU A 7 -9.97 1.20 16.83
C GLU A 7 -8.58 1.68 16.35
N HIS A 8 -7.57 0.81 16.27
CA HIS A 8 -6.25 1.19 15.72
C HIS A 8 -6.29 1.22 14.20
N ARG A 9 -7.01 2.20 13.65
CA ARG A 9 -7.08 2.50 12.22
C ARG A 9 -6.10 3.62 11.89
N LEU A 10 -5.17 3.35 10.98
CA LEU A 10 -4.28 4.38 10.44
C LEU A 10 -4.77 4.79 9.05
N ASN A 11 -5.10 6.07 8.89
CA ASN A 11 -5.48 6.67 7.62
C ASN A 11 -4.44 7.68 7.20
N LEU A 12 -3.84 7.49 6.02
CA LEU A 12 -2.77 8.35 5.51
C LEU A 12 -3.11 8.82 4.10
N ASN A 13 -2.97 10.13 3.88
CA ASN A 13 -3.08 10.73 2.56
C ASN A 13 -1.82 11.55 2.29
N LEU A 14 -0.96 11.05 1.41
CA LEU A 14 0.34 11.62 1.15
C LEU A 14 0.43 12.06 -0.30
N LYS A 15 0.84 13.31 -0.50
CA LYS A 15 1.15 13.91 -1.80
C LYS A 15 2.54 14.52 -1.71
N THR A 16 3.57 13.72 -1.94
CA THR A 16 4.96 14.14 -1.69
C THR A 16 5.88 13.61 -2.79
N MET A 17 7.06 14.22 -2.90
CA MET A 17 8.25 13.61 -3.49
C MET A 17 9.16 13.15 -2.33
N PRO A 18 8.86 12.01 -1.70
CA PRO A 18 9.71 11.55 -0.61
C PRO A 18 11.04 11.07 -1.17
N LYS A 19 12.13 11.36 -0.44
CA LYS A 19 13.46 10.78 -0.67
C LYS A 19 13.85 9.76 0.41
N VAL A 20 12.94 9.43 1.32
CA VAL A 20 13.19 8.54 2.46
C VAL A 20 12.24 7.33 2.46
N PRO A 21 12.69 6.14 2.88
CA PRO A 21 11.85 4.94 2.99
C PRO A 21 10.73 5.11 4.02
N TRP A 22 9.57 4.50 3.75
CA TRP A 22 8.41 4.55 4.66
C TRP A 22 8.06 3.16 5.17
N ARG A 23 7.78 3.06 6.47
CA ARG A 23 7.25 1.86 7.12
C ARG A 23 6.04 2.22 7.95
N TYR A 24 4.91 1.60 7.63
CA TYR A 24 3.67 1.80 8.37
C TYR A 24 3.05 0.47 8.78
N HIS A 25 2.56 0.46 10.01
CA HIS A 25 1.95 -0.68 10.67
C HIS A 25 0.64 -0.26 11.31
N SER A 26 -0.38 -1.12 11.23
CA SER A 26 -1.62 -1.00 11.99
C SER A 26 -2.18 -2.38 12.21
N GLU A 27 -2.51 -2.73 13.46
CA GLU A 27 -3.10 -4.03 13.79
C GLU A 27 -4.40 -4.23 13.01
N TYR A 28 -5.34 -3.29 13.11
CA TYR A 28 -6.66 -3.49 12.51
C TYR A 28 -6.80 -3.03 11.06
N ARG A 29 -6.47 -1.77 10.75
CA ARG A 29 -6.69 -1.27 9.39
C ARG A 29 -5.74 -0.15 9.01
N LEU A 30 -5.01 -0.37 7.92
CA LEU A 30 -4.23 0.65 7.25
C LEU A 30 -4.92 1.05 5.94
N ASN A 31 -5.34 2.31 5.85
CA ASN A 31 -5.79 2.92 4.60
C ASN A 31 -4.76 3.96 4.15
N LEU A 32 -4.19 3.77 2.97
CA LEU A 32 -3.23 4.71 2.40
C LEU A 32 -3.67 5.15 1.01
N ASN A 33 -3.66 6.46 0.80
CA ASN A 33 -3.71 7.08 -0.52
C ASN A 33 -2.40 7.83 -0.74
N LEU A 34 -1.58 7.37 -1.68
CA LEU A 34 -0.28 7.94 -1.98
C LEU A 34 -0.25 8.38 -3.44
N LYS A 35 0.07 9.65 -3.67
CA LYS A 35 0.42 10.19 -4.98
C LYS A 35 1.84 10.71 -4.92
N THR A 36 2.72 10.12 -5.71
CA THR A 36 4.14 10.49 -5.74
C THR A 36 4.69 10.50 -7.16
N ILE A 37 5.86 11.11 -7.34
CA ILE A 37 6.57 11.21 -8.62
C ILE A 37 7.72 10.20 -8.66
N THR A 38 8.31 9.87 -7.50
CA THR A 38 9.33 8.85 -7.29
C THR A 38 8.87 7.90 -6.18
N ASP A 39 8.94 6.59 -6.39
CA ASP A 39 8.84 5.69 -5.23
C ASP A 39 10.16 5.64 -4.47
N VAL A 40 10.06 5.50 -3.15
CA VAL A 40 11.13 5.12 -2.23
C VAL A 40 10.73 3.75 -1.67
N PRO A 41 11.64 2.88 -1.20
CA PRO A 41 11.22 1.58 -0.67
C PRO A 41 10.14 1.74 0.41
N CYS A 42 9.00 1.08 0.21
CA CYS A 42 7.88 1.16 1.12
C CYS A 42 7.48 -0.21 1.66
N ARG A 43 7.20 -0.28 2.97
CA ARG A 43 6.63 -1.45 3.62
C ARG A 43 5.36 -1.06 4.36
N TYR A 44 4.23 -1.62 3.94
CA TYR A 44 2.93 -1.39 4.57
C TYR A 44 2.38 -2.71 5.08
N HIS A 45 2.03 -2.73 6.37
CA HIS A 45 1.52 -3.91 7.05
C HIS A 45 0.22 -3.59 7.78
N SER A 46 -0.75 -4.49 7.69
CA SER A 46 -1.84 -4.55 8.65
C SER A 46 -2.30 -5.97 8.90
N GLU A 47 -2.52 -6.38 10.14
CA GLU A 47 -2.97 -7.75 10.43
C GLU A 47 -4.32 -8.00 9.75
N TYR A 48 -5.31 -7.14 10.01
CA TYR A 48 -6.66 -7.39 9.52
C TYR A 48 -6.95 -6.83 8.12
N ARG A 49 -6.65 -5.55 7.82
CA ARG A 49 -6.96 -5.01 6.49
C ARG A 49 -6.02 -3.90 6.02
N LEU A 50 -5.40 -4.14 4.86
CA LEU A 50 -4.66 -3.14 4.11
C LEU A 50 -5.46 -2.67 2.89
N ASN A 51 -5.74 -1.37 2.79
CA ASN A 51 -6.27 -0.75 1.56
C ASN A 51 -5.29 0.31 1.06
N LEU A 52 -4.84 0.15 -0.18
CA LEU A 52 -3.89 1.04 -0.82
C LEU A 52 -4.41 1.58 -2.15
N ASN A 53 -4.25 2.89 -2.34
CA ASN A 53 -4.35 3.53 -3.63
C ASN A 53 -3.05 4.27 -3.90
N LEU A 54 -2.26 3.78 -4.85
CA LEU A 54 -0.97 4.33 -5.22
C LEU A 54 -1.05 4.87 -6.66
N LYS A 55 -0.64 6.12 -6.83
CA LYS A 55 -0.41 6.74 -8.14
C LYS A 55 1.02 7.25 -8.21
N THR A 56 1.82 6.70 -9.10
CA THR A 56 3.22 7.03 -9.26
C THR A 56 3.58 7.20 -10.74
N SER A 57 4.53 8.07 -11.07
CA SER A 57 5.03 8.23 -12.44
C SER A 57 6.37 7.56 -12.67
N MET A 58 7.16 7.32 -11.63
CA MET A 58 8.51 6.76 -11.73
C MET A 58 8.77 5.87 -10.51
N PRO A 59 8.17 4.67 -10.48
CA PRO A 59 8.58 3.70 -9.50
C PRO A 59 9.98 3.22 -9.91
N GLU A 60 10.98 3.37 -9.05
CA GLU A 60 12.34 2.84 -9.28
C GLU A 60 12.74 1.79 -8.23
N VAL A 61 11.87 1.49 -7.27
CA VAL A 61 12.27 0.75 -6.06
C VAL A 61 11.21 -0.22 -5.57
N PRO A 62 11.62 -1.36 -4.97
CA PRO A 62 10.70 -2.42 -4.57
C PRO A 62 9.76 -1.99 -3.44
N CYS A 63 8.51 -2.44 -3.53
CA CYS A 63 7.50 -2.22 -2.49
C CYS A 63 6.98 -3.55 -1.93
N ARG A 64 6.68 -3.58 -0.63
CA ARG A 64 6.06 -4.74 0.03
C ARG A 64 4.78 -4.33 0.75
N TYR A 65 3.69 -5.01 0.42
CA TYR A 65 2.38 -4.79 0.98
C TYR A 65 1.86 -6.10 1.56
N HIS A 66 1.51 -6.09 2.84
CA HIS A 66 1.11 -7.29 3.57
C HIS A 66 -0.14 -7.03 4.39
N SER A 67 -1.09 -7.96 4.33
CA SER A 67 -2.10 -8.11 5.36
C SER A 67 -2.46 -9.56 5.56
N GLU A 68 -2.59 -10.02 6.80
CA GLU A 68 -2.98 -11.42 7.07
C GLU A 68 -4.35 -11.66 6.45
N TYR A 69 -5.35 -10.84 6.79
CA TYR A 69 -6.73 -11.07 6.35
C TYR A 69 -7.07 -10.53 4.95
N ARG A 70 -6.82 -9.24 4.68
CA ARG A 70 -7.30 -8.67 3.41
C ARG A 70 -6.44 -7.55 2.89
N LEU A 71 -5.92 -7.74 1.69
CA LEU A 71 -5.20 -6.73 0.92
C LEU A 71 -6.03 -6.29 -0.28
N ASN A 72 -6.34 -5.00 -0.35
CA ASN A 72 -6.91 -4.36 -1.54
C ASN A 72 -5.96 -3.27 -2.03
N LEU A 73 -5.45 -3.40 -3.26
CA LEU A 73 -4.49 -2.46 -3.81
C LEU A 73 -4.90 -2.01 -5.22
N SER A 74 -4.92 -0.70 -5.41
CA SER A 74 -5.05 -0.04 -6.71
C SER A 74 -3.73 0.68 -6.99
N LEU A 75 -3.00 0.25 -8.01
CA LEU A 75 -1.76 0.88 -8.46
C LEU A 75 -1.95 1.46 -9.86
N LYS A 76 -1.63 2.74 -10.02
CA LYS A 76 -1.46 3.37 -11.34
C LYS A 76 -0.03 3.83 -11.49
N THR A 77 0.67 3.32 -12.50
CA THR A 77 2.07 3.65 -12.79
C THR A 77 2.30 3.96 -14.26
N ARG A 78 3.33 4.77 -14.57
CA ARG A 78 3.83 4.96 -15.94
C ARG A 78 4.98 4.02 -16.32
N MET A 79 5.62 3.38 -15.34
CA MET A 79 6.69 2.39 -15.59
C MET A 79 6.23 1.01 -15.14
N PRO A 80 6.35 -0.03 -15.99
CA PRO A 80 5.89 -1.39 -15.69
C PRO A 80 6.88 -2.22 -14.85
N GLU A 81 8.12 -1.77 -14.65
CA GLU A 81 9.22 -2.65 -14.23
C GLU A 81 9.40 -2.82 -12.71
N VAL A 82 8.59 -2.19 -11.87
CA VAL A 82 8.88 -2.23 -10.43
C VAL A 82 8.44 -3.51 -9.73
N PRO A 83 9.37 -4.23 -9.09
CA PRO A 83 9.05 -5.45 -8.36
C PRO A 83 8.27 -5.10 -7.08
N CYS A 84 6.98 -5.42 -7.09
CA CYS A 84 6.13 -5.32 -5.91
C CYS A 84 5.81 -6.72 -5.38
N ARG A 85 5.84 -6.87 -4.03
CA ARG A 85 5.33 -8.08 -3.36
C ARG A 85 4.04 -7.75 -2.64
N TYR A 86 3.01 -8.52 -2.95
CA TYR A 86 1.69 -8.44 -2.33
C TYR A 86 1.39 -9.76 -1.65
N HIS A 87 0.96 -9.72 -0.40
CA HIS A 87 0.61 -10.93 0.34
C HIS A 87 -0.64 -10.73 1.17
N SER A 88 -1.54 -11.71 1.10
CA SER A 88 -2.60 -11.93 2.07
C SER A 88 -2.95 -13.41 2.14
N GLU A 89 -3.25 -13.89 3.34
CA GLU A 89 -3.59 -15.28 3.58
C GLU A 89 -5.02 -15.60 3.11
N TYR A 90 -5.96 -14.65 3.28
CA TYR A 90 -7.37 -14.91 2.98
C TYR A 90 -7.86 -14.24 1.70
N ARG A 91 -7.56 -12.95 1.47
CA ARG A 91 -8.09 -12.21 0.31
C ARG A 91 -7.13 -11.18 -0.25
N LEU A 92 -6.73 -11.39 -1.50
CA LEU A 92 -5.90 -10.48 -2.28
C LEU A 92 -6.69 -9.93 -3.48
N ASN A 93 -6.91 -8.60 -3.51
CA ASN A 93 -7.51 -7.90 -4.65
C ASN A 93 -6.52 -6.87 -5.20
N LEU A 94 -6.10 -7.06 -6.45
CA LEU A 94 -5.14 -6.19 -7.14
C LEU A 94 -5.78 -5.57 -8.37
N ASN A 95 -5.65 -4.24 -8.51
CA ASN A 95 -5.99 -3.50 -9.72
C ASN A 95 -4.76 -2.70 -10.15
N LEU A 96 -4.02 -3.23 -11.12
CA LEU A 96 -2.79 -2.65 -11.62
C LEU A 96 -3.07 -2.03 -12.98
N LYS A 97 -2.77 -0.74 -13.13
CA LYS A 97 -2.87 -0.02 -14.41
C LYS A 97 -1.53 0.61 -14.74
N THR A 98 -0.98 0.23 -15.87
CA THR A 98 0.20 0.82 -16.45
C THR A 98 -0.23 1.68 -17.64
N SER A 99 0.19 2.93 -17.70
CA SER A 99 0.11 3.72 -18.94
C SER A 99 1.53 3.82 -19.49
N MET A 100 1.77 3.34 -20.71
CA MET A 100 3.05 3.62 -21.37
C MET A 100 3.22 5.15 -21.49
N PRO A 101 4.44 5.69 -21.27
CA PRO A 101 4.71 7.11 -21.38
C PRO A 101 4.34 7.68 -22.75
#